data_AF-A0A9E4E856-F1
#
_entry.id   AF-A0A9E4E856-F1
#
_cell.length_a   1.000
_cell.length_b   1.000
_cell.length_c   1.000
_cell.angle_alpha   90.00
_cell.angle_beta   90.00
_cell.angle_gamma   90.00
#
_symmetry.space_group_name_H-M   'P 1'
#
loop_
_entity.id
_entity.type
_entity.pdbx_description
1 polymer ?
#
loop_
_entity_poly.entity_id
_entity_poly.type
_entity_poly.pdbx_seq_one_letter_code
_entity_poly.pdbx_strand_id
1 'polypeptide(L)'
;MKVCPIQRYGLKEVMDHYASTGQVLGKGTHDLEGYDLEGLGYFGPGDLPRFDADFFHNPEGTAEGFILEELKTKIQSGLVAEGPEGDRVFQEFRAQMEEAVKGGGDVMEAEWYGLEDRE
;
A
#
# COMPACT_ATOMS: atom_id res chain seq x y z
N MET A 1 15.50 3.62 -7.75
CA MET A 1 14.97 2.56 -8.62
C MET A 1 16.15 1.83 -9.24
N LYS A 2 16.12 0.50 -9.39
CA LYS A 2 17.24 -0.24 -9.98
C LYS A 2 17.32 0.06 -11.49
N VAL A 3 18.43 0.64 -11.95
CA VAL A 3 18.60 1.08 -13.35
C VAL A 3 19.47 0.08 -14.12
N CYS A 4 19.09 -0.24 -15.35
CA CYS A 4 19.94 -1.05 -16.23
C CYS A 4 21.23 -0.29 -16.58
N PRO A 5 22.42 -0.90 -16.39
CA PRO A 5 23.70 -0.26 -16.72
C PRO A 5 23.77 0.27 -18.16
N ILE A 6 23.21 -0.46 -19.12
CA ILE A 6 23.23 -0.07 -20.54
C ILE A 6 22.36 1.17 -20.78
N GLN A 7 21.24 1.32 -20.06
CA GLN A 7 20.38 2.51 -20.16
C GLN A 7 21.06 3.74 -19.54
N ARG A 8 21.88 3.56 -18.51
CA ARG A 8 22.57 4.65 -17.82
C ARG A 8 23.88 5.06 -18.51
N TYR A 9 24.71 4.10 -18.90
CA TYR A 9 26.08 4.32 -19.36
C TYR A 9 26.31 3.96 -20.84
N GLY A 10 25.33 3.33 -21.50
CA GLY A 10 25.46 2.87 -22.88
C GLY A 10 26.15 1.50 -23.00
N LEU A 11 25.86 0.81 -24.11
CA LEU A 11 26.32 -0.57 -24.32
C LEU A 11 27.86 -0.68 -24.38
N LYS A 12 28.51 0.23 -25.11
CA LYS A 12 29.96 0.20 -25.35
C LYS A 12 30.72 0.27 -24.03
N GLU A 13 30.44 1.26 -23.21
CA GLU A 13 31.21 1.52 -21.99
C GLU A 13 31.01 0.41 -20.94
N VAL A 14 29.79 -0.16 -20.86
CA VAL A 14 29.51 -1.31 -20.01
C VAL A 14 30.31 -2.53 -20.46
N MET A 15 30.39 -2.79 -21.77
CA MET A 15 31.12 -3.95 -22.31
C MET A 15 32.64 -3.80 -22.20
N ASP A 16 33.17 -2.61 -22.46
CA ASP A 16 34.61 -2.33 -22.31
C ASP A 16 35.05 -2.46 -20.84
N HIS A 17 34.24 -1.98 -19.91
CA HIS A 17 34.47 -2.18 -18.48
C HIS A 17 34.39 -3.66 -18.07
N TYR A 18 33.40 -4.39 -18.59
CA TYR A 18 33.25 -5.81 -18.30
C TYR A 18 34.41 -6.64 -18.86
N ALA A 19 34.86 -6.37 -20.08
CA ALA A 19 36.00 -7.06 -20.68
C ALA A 19 37.30 -6.84 -19.92
N SER A 20 37.49 -5.66 -19.30
CA SER A 20 38.70 -5.32 -18.54
C SER A 20 38.68 -5.81 -17.09
N THR A 21 37.51 -5.81 -16.44
CA THR A 21 37.41 -6.07 -14.98
C THR A 21 36.68 -7.37 -14.63
N GLY A 22 35.94 -7.96 -15.56
CA GLY A 22 35.00 -9.06 -15.31
C GLY A 22 33.76 -8.66 -14.50
N GLN A 23 33.58 -7.36 -14.22
CA GLN A 23 32.45 -6.83 -13.45
C GLN A 23 31.56 -5.93 -14.29
N VAL A 24 30.28 -5.89 -13.96
CA VAL A 24 29.32 -5.01 -14.63
C VAL A 24 29.52 -3.58 -14.12
N LEU A 25 29.65 -2.63 -15.05
CA LEU A 25 29.84 -1.22 -14.73
C LEU A 25 28.68 -0.69 -13.86
N GLY A 26 29.02 -0.07 -12.73
CA GLY A 26 28.08 0.51 -11.78
C GLY A 26 27.42 -0.49 -10.82
N LYS A 27 27.80 -1.77 -10.85
CA LYS A 27 27.38 -2.75 -9.84
C LYS A 27 27.80 -2.30 -8.44
N GLY A 28 26.89 -2.39 -7.46
CA GLY A 28 27.15 -1.99 -6.09
C GLY A 28 27.25 -0.48 -5.88
N THR A 29 26.75 0.32 -6.84
CA THR A 29 26.75 1.78 -6.74
C THR A 29 25.34 2.34 -6.57
N HIS A 30 25.26 3.46 -5.86
CA HIS A 30 24.02 4.21 -5.64
C HIS A 30 23.30 4.61 -6.93
N ASP A 31 24.07 4.88 -7.98
CA ASP A 31 23.57 5.31 -9.28
C ASP A 31 22.73 4.26 -10.01
N LEU A 32 23.00 2.98 -9.77
CA LEU A 32 22.26 1.88 -10.38
C LEU A 32 21.38 1.12 -9.40
N GLU A 33 21.76 1.06 -8.13
CA GLU A 33 21.09 0.20 -7.15
C GLU A 33 20.36 0.97 -6.05
N GLY A 34 20.52 2.29 -5.99
CA GLY A 34 19.86 3.13 -5.00
C GLY A 34 18.37 3.36 -5.31
N TYR A 35 17.55 3.47 -4.27
CA TYR A 35 16.13 3.77 -4.39
C TYR A 35 15.57 4.49 -3.18
N ASP A 36 14.62 5.38 -3.42
CA ASP A 36 13.78 5.97 -2.38
C ASP A 36 12.54 5.10 -2.19
N LEU A 37 12.16 4.89 -0.94
CA LEU A 37 10.91 4.25 -0.56
C LEU A 37 10.10 5.26 0.28
N GLU A 38 8.86 5.50 -0.14
CA GLU A 38 8.00 6.49 0.50
C GLU A 38 7.79 6.16 2.00
N GLY A 39 7.89 7.18 2.85
CA GLY A 39 7.83 7.03 4.31
C GLY A 39 9.09 6.43 4.98
N LEU A 40 10.01 5.85 4.21
CA LEU A 40 11.20 5.15 4.75
C LEU A 40 12.55 5.75 4.28
N GLY A 41 12.54 6.60 3.26
CA GLY A 41 13.72 7.34 2.80
C GLY A 41 14.57 6.58 1.77
N TYR A 42 15.84 6.95 1.67
CA TYR A 42 16.77 6.46 0.65
C TYR A 42 17.54 5.21 1.10
N PHE A 43 17.65 4.22 0.21
CA PHE A 43 18.38 2.97 0.40
C PHE A 43 19.51 2.84 -0.63
N GLY A 44 20.70 2.50 -0.16
CA GLY A 44 21.87 2.24 -0.98
C GLY A 44 22.00 0.80 -1.48
N PRO A 45 23.09 0.47 -2.17
CA PRO A 45 23.35 -0.86 -2.69
C PRO A 45 23.46 -1.89 -1.57
N GLY A 46 22.54 -2.85 -1.55
CA GLY A 46 22.49 -3.90 -0.51
C GLY A 46 21.75 -3.49 0.75
N ASP A 47 21.32 -2.24 0.87
CA ASP A 47 20.46 -1.80 1.97
C ASP A 47 19.02 -2.27 1.71
N LEU A 48 18.44 -2.87 2.74
CA LEU A 48 17.07 -3.39 2.71
C LEU A 48 16.22 -2.64 3.74
N PRO A 49 14.97 -2.26 3.40
CA PRO A 49 14.03 -1.77 4.39
C PRO A 49 13.76 -2.84 5.44
N ARG A 50 13.59 -2.39 6.67
CA ARG A 50 13.10 -3.23 7.76
C ARG A 50 11.67 -2.83 8.03
N PHE A 51 10.79 -3.80 7.96
CA PHE A 51 9.39 -3.67 8.31
C PHE A 51 9.17 -4.37 9.64
N ASP A 52 8.36 -3.77 10.51
CA ASP A 52 7.83 -4.46 11.69
C ASP A 52 6.67 -5.39 11.28
N ALA A 53 6.22 -6.21 12.22
CA ALA A 53 5.10 -7.12 11.95
C ALA A 53 3.79 -6.35 11.70
N ASP A 54 3.65 -5.17 12.30
CA ASP A 54 2.47 -4.32 12.20
C ASP A 54 2.30 -3.75 10.78
N PHE A 55 3.40 -3.52 10.05
CA PHE A 55 3.38 -3.12 8.64
C PHE A 55 2.63 -4.11 7.74
N PHE A 56 2.64 -5.41 8.06
CA PHE A 56 1.99 -6.45 7.25
C PHE A 56 0.63 -6.89 7.80
N HIS A 57 -0.05 -6.03 8.59
CA HIS A 57 -1.40 -6.34 9.04
C HIS A 57 -2.38 -6.38 7.85
N ASN A 58 -2.65 -7.57 7.33
CA ASN A 58 -3.65 -7.74 6.28
C ASN A 58 -5.04 -7.88 6.91
N PRO A 59 -6.04 -7.08 6.49
CA PRO A 59 -7.43 -7.28 6.87
C PRO A 59 -7.89 -8.71 6.62
N GLU A 60 -8.57 -9.30 7.60
CA GLU A 60 -9.12 -10.64 7.50
C GLU A 60 -10.64 -10.60 7.42
N GLY A 61 -11.23 -11.61 6.78
CA GLY A 61 -12.67 -11.76 6.67
C GLY A 61 -13.24 -11.16 5.40
N THR A 62 -14.44 -10.58 5.50
CA THR A 62 -15.15 -9.99 4.35
C THR A 62 -15.45 -8.53 4.62
N ALA A 63 -15.59 -7.74 3.55
CA ALA A 63 -15.94 -6.32 3.66
C ALA A 63 -17.24 -6.12 4.48
N GLU A 64 -18.25 -6.97 4.29
CA GLU A 64 -19.50 -6.91 5.05
C GLU A 64 -19.30 -7.15 6.54
N GLY A 65 -18.43 -8.11 6.90
CA GLY A 65 -18.07 -8.39 8.28
C GLY A 65 -17.41 -7.18 8.96
N PHE A 66 -16.49 -6.53 8.25
CA PHE A 66 -15.83 -5.32 8.72
C PHE A 66 -16.83 -4.17 8.94
N ILE A 67 -17.67 -3.87 7.94
CA ILE A 67 -18.67 -2.79 8.01
C ILE A 67 -19.66 -3.00 9.17
N LEU A 68 -20.06 -4.25 9.44
CA LEU A 68 -20.92 -4.59 10.57
C LEU A 68 -20.24 -4.36 11.93
N GLU A 69 -18.98 -4.78 12.08
CA GLU A 69 -18.23 -4.55 13.32
C GLU A 69 -17.93 -3.07 13.54
N GLU A 70 -17.73 -2.29 12.48
CA GLU A 70 -17.58 -0.84 12.56
C GLU A 70 -18.85 -0.16 13.10
N LEU A 71 -20.03 -0.49 12.54
CA LEU A 71 -21.31 0.01 13.04
C LEU A 71 -21.54 -0.38 14.50
N LYS A 72 -21.30 -1.65 14.85
CA LYS A 72 -21.44 -2.15 16.22
C LYS A 72 -20.54 -1.39 17.19
N THR A 73 -19.31 -1.09 16.80
CA THR A 73 -18.37 -0.28 17.59
C THR A 73 -18.88 1.16 17.78
N LYS A 74 -19.41 1.79 16.72
CA LYS A 74 -20.04 3.13 16.80
C LYS A 74 -21.23 3.15 17.77
N ILE A 75 -22.06 2.10 17.75
CA ILE A 75 -23.20 1.96 18.69
C ILE A 75 -22.70 1.79 20.13
N GLN A 76 -21.75 0.88 20.36
CA GLN A 76 -21.24 0.57 21.70
C GLN A 76 -20.47 1.74 22.34
N SER A 77 -19.81 2.56 21.53
CA SER A 77 -19.10 3.77 21.97
C SER A 77 -20.01 4.97 22.18
N GLY A 78 -21.32 4.87 21.88
CA GLY A 78 -22.27 5.97 22.01
C GLY A 78 -22.08 7.07 20.95
N LEU A 79 -21.39 6.77 19.84
CA LEU A 79 -21.20 7.69 18.71
C LEU A 79 -22.43 7.76 17.79
N VAL A 80 -23.42 6.91 18.02
CA VAL A 80 -24.73 6.99 17.35
C VAL A 80 -25.67 7.80 18.23
N ALA A 81 -25.83 9.08 17.89
CA ALA A 81 -26.77 9.98 18.56
C ALA A 81 -28.22 9.59 18.26
N GLU A 82 -29.16 10.04 19.11
CA GLU A 82 -30.58 9.94 18.78
C GLU A 82 -30.99 11.01 17.75
N GLY A 83 -31.96 10.67 16.91
CA GLY A 83 -32.53 11.58 15.93
C GLY A 83 -31.72 11.65 14.63
N PRO A 84 -31.79 12.77 13.89
CA PRO A 84 -31.31 12.86 12.51
C PRO A 84 -29.83 12.52 12.32
N GLU A 85 -28.98 12.78 13.31
CA GLU A 85 -27.55 12.46 13.23
C GLU A 85 -27.30 10.94 13.35
N GLY A 86 -28.08 10.23 14.17
CA GLY A 86 -28.03 8.77 14.21
C GLY A 86 -28.55 8.14 12.93
N ASP A 87 -29.63 8.69 12.38
CA ASP A 87 -30.22 8.22 11.12
C ASP A 87 -29.21 8.29 9.96
N ARG A 88 -28.33 9.30 9.95
CA ARG A 88 -27.25 9.42 8.94
C ARG A 88 -26.25 8.28 9.03
N VAL A 89 -25.84 7.89 10.24
CA VAL A 89 -24.93 6.74 10.44
C VAL A 89 -25.54 5.46 9.86
N PHE A 90 -26.85 5.24 10.05
CA PHE A 90 -27.53 4.08 9.47
C PHE A 90 -27.67 4.16 7.94
N GLN A 91 -27.84 5.35 7.37
CA GLN A 91 -27.86 5.54 5.92
C GLN A 91 -26.49 5.26 5.29
N GLU A 92 -25.42 5.74 5.91
CA GLU A 92 -24.03 5.48 5.49
C GLU A 92 -23.71 3.99 5.55
N PHE A 93 -24.02 3.33 6.67
CA PHE A 93 -23.89 1.88 6.81
C PHE A 93 -24.61 1.12 5.71
N ARG A 94 -25.86 1.51 5.41
CA ARG A 94 -26.64 0.87 4.35
C ARG A 94 -25.97 1.03 2.99
N ALA A 95 -25.51 2.23 2.65
CA ALA A 95 -24.85 2.49 1.36
C ALA A 95 -23.59 1.65 1.21
N GLN A 96 -22.76 1.58 2.26
CA GLN A 96 -21.55 0.78 2.31
C GLN A 96 -21.84 -0.73 2.15
N MET A 97 -22.86 -1.25 2.84
CA MET A 97 -23.30 -2.64 2.72
C MET A 97 -23.82 -2.98 1.32
N GLU A 98 -24.62 -2.10 0.72
CA GLU A 98 -25.12 -2.31 -0.65
C GLU A 98 -23.99 -2.40 -1.66
N GLU A 99 -22.93 -1.61 -1.49
CA GLU A 99 -21.75 -1.64 -2.35
C GLU A 99 -20.91 -2.89 -2.13
N ALA A 100 -20.62 -3.25 -0.88
CA ALA A 100 -19.85 -4.45 -0.55
C ALA A 100 -20.50 -5.73 -1.14
N VAL A 101 -21.83 -5.83 -1.06
CA VAL A 101 -22.60 -6.96 -1.60
C VAL A 101 -22.61 -6.98 -3.13
N LYS A 102 -22.65 -5.82 -3.80
CA LYS A 102 -22.64 -5.73 -5.27
C LYS A 102 -21.25 -5.99 -5.86
N GLY A 103 -20.21 -5.46 -5.21
CA GLY A 103 -18.84 -5.49 -5.69
C GLY A 103 -18.07 -6.79 -5.40
N GLY A 104 -18.61 -7.67 -4.54
CA GLY A 104 -17.83 -8.80 -4.01
C GLY A 104 -16.67 -8.29 -3.13
N GLY A 105 -17.00 -7.38 -2.21
CA GLY A 105 -16.07 -6.44 -1.59
C GLY A 105 -14.81 -7.07 -1.00
N ASP A 106 -13.66 -6.53 -1.40
CA ASP A 106 -12.37 -6.80 -0.78
C ASP A 106 -12.33 -6.12 0.59
N VAL A 107 -12.08 -6.90 1.64
CA VAL A 107 -11.96 -6.40 3.01
C VAL A 107 -10.77 -5.42 3.12
N MET A 108 -9.75 -5.56 2.27
CA MET A 108 -8.65 -4.61 2.21
C MET A 108 -9.12 -3.22 1.78
N GLU A 109 -9.96 -3.14 0.76
CA GLU A 109 -10.50 -1.86 0.29
C GLU A 109 -11.40 -1.21 1.34
N ALA A 110 -12.24 -2.00 2.01
CA ALA A 110 -13.15 -1.51 3.03
C ALA A 110 -12.42 -0.94 4.26
N GLU A 111 -11.35 -1.60 4.72
CA GLU A 111 -10.63 -1.22 5.94
C GLU A 111 -9.56 -0.15 5.70
N TRP A 112 -8.80 -0.20 4.59
CA TRP A 112 -7.62 0.66 4.40
C TRP A 112 -7.91 1.96 3.68
N TYR A 113 -8.84 1.94 2.73
CA TYR A 113 -9.13 3.10 1.89
C TYR A 113 -10.43 3.80 2.30
N GLY A 114 -11.28 3.11 3.06
CA GLY A 114 -12.65 3.55 3.26
C GLY A 114 -13.43 3.52 1.94
N LEU A 115 -14.74 3.25 2.00
CA LEU A 115 -15.58 3.25 0.80
C LEU A 115 -15.87 4.67 0.26
N GLU A 116 -15.14 5.69 0.72
CA GLU A 116 -15.37 7.10 0.42
C GLU A 116 -14.65 7.60 -0.83
N ASP A 117 -13.59 6.90 -1.30
CA ASP A 117 -12.73 7.36 -2.42
C ASP A 117 -13.00 6.64 -3.76
N ARG A 118 -14.27 6.52 -4.15
CA ARG A 118 -14.64 6.13 -5.53
C ARG A 118 -15.42 7.27 -6.20
N GLU A 119 -14.68 8.24 -6.77
CA GLU A 119 -15.19 9.20 -7.76
C GLU A 119 -15.38 8.57 -9.15
#